data_AF-A0A812PT01-F1
#
_entry.id   AF-A0A812PT01-F1
#
_cell.length_a   1.000
_cell.length_b   1.000
_cell.length_c   1.000
_cell.angle_alpha   90.00
_cell.angle_beta   90.00
_cell.angle_gamma   90.00
#
_symmetry.space_group_name_H-M   'P 1'
#
loop_
_entity.id
_entity.type
_entity.pdbx_description
1 polymer ?
#
loop_
_entity_poly.entity_id
_entity_poly.type
_entity_poly.pdbx_seq_one_letter_code
_entity_poly.pdbx_strand_id
1 'polypeptide(L)'
;MSSNSASDEYSLPTREEAFAAFAHLMDHEDFLLSGLYTGGFPLLHRYLHELENLLMEVLPDLHRHLLSKGVVAMMYAQPWFHTLFITVVPEAAVVRVWGKMLREGPKALLTYALALLQDNKASLLCMDDVEDLMRALRHPRISPAS
;
A
#
# COMPACT_ATOMS: atom_id res chain seq x y z
N MET A 1 29.54 4.45 39.22
CA MET A 1 29.51 3.37 38.21
C MET A 1 28.40 2.40 38.60
N SER A 2 27.28 2.48 37.88
CA SER A 2 26.26 1.44 37.71
C SER A 2 25.59 1.80 36.38
N SER A 3 26.22 1.48 35.24
CA SER A 3 26.04 0.24 34.47
C SER A 3 24.56 -0.14 34.29
N ASN A 4 23.99 0.49 33.25
CA ASN A 4 23.22 -0.11 32.16
C ASN A 4 22.09 -1.09 32.50
N SER A 5 20.85 -0.61 32.44
CA SER A 5 19.65 -1.42 32.18
C SER A 5 18.82 -0.78 31.07
N ALA A 6 19.46 -0.46 29.94
CA ALA A 6 18.78 -0.09 28.70
C ALA A 6 18.78 -1.32 27.76
N SER A 7 18.17 -2.39 28.23
CA SER A 7 18.00 -3.64 27.50
C SER A 7 16.60 -4.17 27.79
N ASP A 8 15.60 -3.31 27.62
CA ASP A 8 14.26 -3.80 27.29
C ASP A 8 14.39 -4.38 25.88
N GLU A 9 14.80 -5.64 25.89
CA GLU A 9 14.86 -6.54 24.76
C GLU A 9 13.45 -6.58 24.17
N TYR A 10 13.25 -5.96 22.99
CA TYR A 10 12.08 -6.24 22.18
C TYR A 10 12.17 -7.71 21.78
N SER A 11 11.67 -8.60 22.65
CA SER A 11 11.52 -10.00 22.33
C SER A 11 10.58 -10.06 21.14
N LEU A 12 11.03 -10.68 20.05
CA LEU A 12 10.18 -10.95 18.90
C LEU A 12 8.93 -11.71 19.38
N PRO A 13 7.75 -11.41 18.80
CA PRO A 13 6.53 -12.10 19.19
C PRO A 13 6.68 -13.60 18.98
N THR A 14 6.10 -14.37 19.88
CA THR A 14 5.94 -15.80 19.70
C THR A 14 5.11 -16.10 18.44
N ARG A 15 5.21 -17.33 17.92
CA ARG A 15 4.41 -17.77 16.77
C ARG A 15 2.91 -17.67 17.06
N GLU A 16 2.51 -17.97 18.28
CA GLU A 16 1.13 -17.90 18.75
C GLU A 16 0.62 -16.45 18.78
N GLU A 17 1.43 -15.50 19.27
CA GLU A 17 1.10 -14.06 19.24
C GLU A 17 1.05 -13.52 17.81
N ALA A 18 2.01 -13.88 16.96
CA ALA A 18 2.02 -13.49 15.56
C ALA A 18 0.79 -14.02 14.80
N PHE A 19 0.39 -15.28 15.05
CA PHE A 19 -0.81 -15.86 14.47
C PHE A 19 -2.08 -15.17 14.98
N ALA A 20 -2.17 -14.90 16.28
CA ALA A 20 -3.31 -14.19 16.87
C ALA A 20 -3.46 -12.78 16.28
N ALA A 21 -2.36 -12.04 16.14
CA ALA A 21 -2.36 -10.74 15.48
C ALA A 21 -2.80 -10.84 14.01
N PHE A 22 -2.28 -11.83 13.26
CA PHE A 22 -2.67 -12.07 11.88
C PHE A 22 -4.16 -12.40 11.75
N ALA A 23 -4.69 -13.31 12.58
CA ALA A 23 -6.11 -13.67 12.57
C ALA A 23 -6.99 -12.46 12.90
N HIS A 24 -6.57 -11.62 13.84
CA HIS A 24 -7.25 -10.38 14.16
C HIS A 24 -7.28 -9.42 12.96
N LEU A 25 -6.17 -9.26 12.24
CA LEU A 25 -6.17 -8.45 11.01
C LEU A 25 -7.07 -9.00 9.91
N MET A 26 -7.21 -10.32 9.83
CA MET A 26 -8.03 -10.96 8.81
C MET A 26 -9.52 -10.76 9.07
N ASP A 27 -10.00 -11.00 10.29
CA ASP A 27 -11.43 -11.18 10.54
C ASP A 27 -12.04 -10.22 11.57
N HIS A 28 -11.25 -9.33 12.21
CA HIS A 28 -11.79 -8.28 13.07
C HIS A 28 -12.44 -7.15 12.25
N GLU A 29 -13.54 -6.60 12.73
CA GLU A 29 -14.36 -5.60 12.01
C GLU A 29 -13.60 -4.31 11.67
N ASP A 30 -12.58 -3.96 12.46
CA ASP A 30 -11.72 -2.79 12.22
C ASP A 30 -10.83 -2.94 10.98
N PHE A 31 -10.56 -4.18 10.54
CA PHE A 31 -9.60 -4.49 9.48
C PHE A 31 -10.22 -5.27 8.32
N LEU A 32 -10.83 -6.43 8.59
CA LEU A 32 -11.47 -7.32 7.62
C LEU A 32 -10.60 -7.63 6.38
N LEU A 33 -9.28 -7.80 6.57
CA LEU A 33 -8.35 -8.02 5.46
C LEU A 33 -8.57 -9.36 4.74
N SER A 34 -9.29 -10.31 5.34
CA SER A 34 -9.67 -11.55 4.66
C SER A 34 -10.45 -11.29 3.37
N GLY A 35 -11.17 -10.17 3.28
CA GLY A 35 -11.84 -9.74 2.05
C GLY A 35 -10.91 -9.47 0.86
N LEU A 36 -9.60 -9.31 1.07
CA LEU A 36 -8.59 -9.22 -0.01
C LEU A 36 -8.32 -10.58 -0.66
N TYR A 37 -8.58 -11.68 0.03
CA TYR A 37 -8.18 -13.04 -0.37
C TYR A 37 -9.36 -14.00 -0.56
N THR A 38 -10.53 -13.67 0.00
CA THR A 38 -11.78 -14.41 -0.20
C THR A 38 -12.17 -14.44 -1.69
N GLY A 39 -12.85 -15.50 -2.11
CA GLY A 39 -13.28 -15.70 -3.51
C GLY A 39 -13.96 -14.46 -4.10
N GLY A 40 -13.47 -14.04 -5.27
CA GLY A 40 -13.94 -12.82 -5.94
C GLY A 40 -13.34 -11.52 -5.43
N PHE A 41 -12.41 -11.57 -4.47
CA PHE A 41 -11.59 -10.44 -3.97
C PHE A 41 -12.39 -9.15 -3.68
N PRO A 42 -13.51 -9.22 -2.92
CA PRO A 42 -14.43 -8.09 -2.78
C PRO A 42 -13.75 -6.83 -2.21
N LEU A 43 -12.84 -6.98 -1.24
CA LEU A 43 -12.12 -5.84 -0.66
C LEU A 43 -11.08 -5.28 -1.63
N LEU A 44 -10.42 -6.13 -2.41
CA LEU A 44 -9.47 -5.68 -3.43
C LEU A 44 -10.18 -4.81 -4.46
N HIS A 45 -11.28 -5.29 -5.03
CA HIS A 45 -12.05 -4.54 -6.02
C HIS A 45 -12.54 -3.20 -5.45
N ARG A 46 -12.94 -3.18 -4.18
CA ARG A 46 -13.29 -1.94 -3.49
C ARG A 46 -12.10 -0.98 -3.38
N TYR A 47 -10.91 -1.45 -3.01
CA TYR A 47 -9.72 -0.60 -2.91
C TYR A 47 -9.26 -0.08 -4.26
N LEU A 48 -9.29 -0.92 -5.30
CA LEU A 48 -8.96 -0.48 -6.66
C LEU A 48 -9.94 0.58 -7.15
N HIS A 49 -11.24 0.38 -6.92
CA HIS A 49 -12.25 1.37 -7.28
C HIS A 49 -12.08 2.69 -6.52
N GLU A 50 -11.84 2.61 -5.21
CA GLU A 50 -11.62 3.80 -4.37
C GLU A 50 -10.34 4.54 -4.78
N LEU A 51 -9.28 3.82 -5.13
CA LEU A 51 -8.04 4.41 -5.62
C LEU A 51 -8.26 5.16 -6.94
N GLU A 52 -9.05 4.62 -7.86
CA GLU A 52 -9.41 5.31 -9.11
C GLU A 52 -10.19 6.59 -8.83
N ASN A 53 -11.16 6.55 -7.91
CA ASN A 53 -11.92 7.73 -7.52
C ASN A 53 -11.01 8.81 -6.90
N LEU A 54 -10.13 8.42 -5.98
CA LEU A 54 -9.14 9.32 -5.36
C LEU A 54 -8.17 9.89 -6.39
N LEU A 55 -7.73 9.08 -7.35
CA LEU A 55 -6.83 9.54 -8.42
C LEU A 55 -7.54 10.55 -9.32
N MET A 56 -8.81 10.32 -9.65
CA MET A 56 -9.64 11.25 -10.41
C MET A 56 -9.84 12.58 -9.68
N GLU A 57 -10.06 12.55 -8.36
CA GLU A 57 -10.32 13.75 -7.56
C GLU A 57 -9.03 14.55 -7.28
N VAL A 58 -7.96 13.88 -6.88
CA VAL A 58 -6.75 14.52 -6.35
C VAL A 58 -5.67 14.72 -7.42
N LEU A 59 -5.55 13.81 -8.39
CA LEU A 59 -4.55 13.84 -9.46
C LEU A 59 -5.21 13.69 -10.85
N PRO A 60 -6.17 14.56 -11.22
CA PRO A 60 -7.04 14.37 -12.39
C PRO A 60 -6.29 14.32 -13.74
N ASP A 61 -5.15 15.01 -13.82
CA ASP A 61 -4.25 14.98 -14.98
C ASP A 61 -3.54 13.63 -15.13
N LEU A 62 -3.04 13.06 -14.02
CA LEU A 62 -2.45 11.73 -14.03
C LEU A 62 -3.51 10.66 -14.34
N HIS A 63 -4.69 10.75 -13.73
CA HIS A 63 -5.82 9.87 -14.04
C HIS A 63 -6.13 9.86 -15.55
N ARG A 64 -6.30 11.05 -16.13
CA ARG A 64 -6.59 11.18 -17.57
C ARG A 64 -5.47 10.64 -18.44
N HIS A 65 -4.22 10.90 -18.07
CA HIS A 65 -3.06 10.38 -18.79
C HIS A 65 -3.07 8.85 -18.82
N LEU A 66 -3.18 8.20 -17.65
CA LEU A 66 -3.22 6.73 -17.55
C LEU A 66 -4.39 6.14 -18.36
N LEU A 67 -5.59 6.71 -18.23
CA LEU A 67 -6.75 6.26 -19.01
C LEU A 67 -6.56 6.43 -20.52
N SER A 68 -5.96 7.53 -20.97
CA SER A 68 -5.68 7.74 -22.41
C SER A 68 -4.74 6.68 -23.00
N LYS A 69 -3.94 6.04 -22.13
CA LYS A 69 -3.02 4.95 -22.46
C LYS A 69 -3.62 3.56 -22.18
N GLY A 70 -4.88 3.48 -21.76
CA GLY A 70 -5.56 2.22 -21.41
C GLY A 70 -5.07 1.58 -20.11
N VAL A 71 -4.36 2.33 -19.25
CA VAL A 71 -3.85 1.84 -17.97
C VAL A 71 -4.88 2.12 -16.88
N VAL A 72 -5.34 1.04 -16.23
CA VAL A 72 -6.27 1.09 -15.09
C VAL A 72 -5.62 0.54 -13.82
N ALA A 73 -6.08 0.97 -12.65
CA ALA A 73 -5.56 0.61 -11.33
C ALA A 73 -5.40 -0.89 -11.14
N MET A 74 -6.33 -1.70 -11.65
CA MET A 74 -6.24 -3.16 -11.59
C MET A 74 -4.92 -3.71 -12.13
N MET A 75 -4.35 -3.09 -13.17
CA MET A 75 -3.14 -3.59 -13.83
C MET A 75 -1.87 -3.42 -12.98
N TYR A 76 -1.80 -2.37 -12.16
CA TYR A 76 -0.59 -2.01 -11.43
C TYR A 76 -0.74 -2.06 -9.90
N ALA A 77 -1.92 -1.77 -9.36
CA ALA A 77 -2.15 -1.66 -7.93
C ALA A 77 -2.68 -2.95 -7.29
N GLN A 78 -3.11 -3.95 -8.07
CA GLN A 78 -3.50 -5.25 -7.50
C GLN A 78 -2.38 -5.85 -6.62
N PRO A 79 -1.11 -5.93 -7.06
CA PRO A 79 -0.01 -6.41 -6.22
C PRO A 79 0.19 -5.56 -4.97
N TRP A 80 0.00 -4.24 -5.07
CA TRP A 80 0.17 -3.33 -3.93
C TRP A 80 -0.77 -3.70 -2.78
N PHE A 81 -2.06 -3.88 -3.07
CA PHE A 81 -3.04 -4.22 -2.04
C PHE A 81 -2.97 -5.68 -1.60
N HIS A 82 -2.72 -6.62 -2.52
CA HIS A 82 -2.58 -8.04 -2.16
C HIS A 82 -1.38 -8.33 -1.26
N THR A 83 -0.29 -7.58 -1.39
CA THR A 83 0.88 -7.77 -0.53
C THR A 83 0.95 -6.75 0.60
N LEU A 84 -0.10 -5.92 0.78
CA LEU A 84 -0.12 -4.84 1.76
C LEU A 84 1.16 -3.98 1.68
N PHE A 85 1.58 -3.68 0.44
CA PHE A 85 2.80 -2.94 0.07
C PHE A 85 4.15 -3.57 0.46
N ILE A 86 4.20 -4.73 1.13
CA ILE A 86 5.46 -5.36 1.57
C ILE A 86 6.45 -5.57 0.42
N THR A 87 5.96 -5.99 -0.74
CA THR A 87 6.84 -6.28 -1.89
C THR A 87 7.12 -5.06 -2.77
N VAL A 88 6.47 -3.93 -2.49
CA VAL A 88 6.52 -2.71 -3.31
C VAL A 88 7.55 -1.72 -2.76
N VAL A 89 7.77 -1.74 -1.44
CA VAL A 89 8.55 -0.73 -0.75
C VAL A 89 9.74 -1.35 0.02
N PRO A 90 10.84 -0.61 0.24
CA PRO A 90 11.93 -1.07 1.09
C PRO A 90 11.44 -1.38 2.51
N GLU A 91 12.12 -2.29 3.19
CA GLU A 91 11.78 -2.76 4.54
C GLU A 91 11.50 -1.60 5.53
N ALA A 92 12.32 -0.55 5.51
CA ALA A 92 12.14 0.62 6.37
C ALA A 92 10.83 1.39 6.11
N ALA A 93 10.27 1.34 4.89
CA ALA A 93 8.99 1.93 4.55
C ALA A 93 7.82 1.02 4.91
N VAL A 94 7.99 -0.31 4.86
CA VAL A 94 6.95 -1.28 5.25
C VAL A 94 6.46 -1.00 6.66
N VAL A 95 7.38 -0.78 7.61
CA VAL A 95 7.06 -0.50 9.01
C VAL A 95 6.20 0.77 9.16
N ARG A 96 6.45 1.81 8.36
CA ARG A 96 5.65 3.04 8.39
C ARG A 96 4.24 2.81 7.86
N VAL A 97 4.12 2.14 6.71
CA VAL A 97 2.83 1.83 6.08
C VAL A 97 1.99 0.96 7.01
N TRP A 98 2.57 -0.11 7.53
CA TRP A 98 1.91 -1.02 8.46
C TRP A 98 1.59 -0.35 9.79
N GLY A 99 2.51 0.45 10.34
CA GLY A 99 2.26 1.20 11.57
C GLY A 99 1.10 2.19 11.44
N LYS A 100 0.94 2.82 10.26
CA LYS A 100 -0.21 3.68 9.97
C LYS A 100 -1.50 2.86 9.81
N MET A 101 -1.44 1.77 9.05
CA MET A 101 -2.56 0.85 8.86
C MET A 101 -3.10 0.30 10.19
N LEU A 102 -2.21 -0.12 11.10
CA LEU A 102 -2.60 -0.66 12.41
C LEU A 102 -3.22 0.40 13.33
N ARG A 103 -2.87 1.67 13.17
CA ARG A 103 -3.37 2.78 14.00
C ARG A 103 -4.65 3.42 13.46
N GLU A 104 -4.75 3.57 12.14
CA GLU A 104 -5.82 4.32 11.48
C GLU A 104 -6.79 3.42 10.71
N GLY A 105 -6.53 2.11 10.68
CA GLY A 105 -7.28 1.13 9.92
C GLY A 105 -6.80 1.00 8.46
N PRO A 106 -7.42 0.08 7.71
CA PRO A 106 -6.89 -0.37 6.42
C PRO A 106 -7.07 0.67 5.29
N LYS A 107 -7.88 1.71 5.51
CA LYS A 107 -7.95 2.88 4.61
C LYS A 107 -6.62 3.62 4.49
N ALA A 108 -5.72 3.52 5.45
CA ALA A 108 -4.38 4.09 5.37
C ALA A 108 -3.61 3.60 4.13
N LEU A 109 -3.90 2.37 3.66
CA LEU A 109 -3.29 1.80 2.45
C LEU A 109 -3.69 2.58 1.18
N LEU A 110 -4.92 3.10 1.12
CA LEU A 110 -5.38 3.93 0.00
C LEU A 110 -4.68 5.29 0.01
N THR A 111 -4.56 5.92 1.18
CA THR A 111 -3.82 7.17 1.32
C THR A 111 -2.36 6.99 0.91
N TYR A 112 -1.75 5.85 1.30
CA TYR A 112 -0.38 5.54 0.90
C TYR A 112 -0.26 5.32 -0.62
N ALA A 113 -1.18 4.57 -1.23
CA ALA A 113 -1.23 4.37 -2.68
C ALA A 113 -1.30 5.71 -3.44
N LEU A 114 -2.15 6.62 -2.98
CA LEU A 114 -2.31 7.94 -3.58
C LEU A 114 -1.05 8.80 -3.40
N ALA A 115 -0.43 8.79 -2.22
CA ALA A 115 0.83 9.51 -1.97
C ALA A 115 1.95 8.99 -2.88
N LEU A 116 2.03 7.66 -3.06
CA LEU A 116 3.00 7.03 -3.96
C LEU A 116 2.82 7.49 -5.41
N LEU A 117 1.57 7.59 -5.89
CA LEU A 117 1.24 8.12 -7.21
C LEU A 117 1.56 9.61 -7.31
N GLN A 118 1.31 10.38 -6.25
CA GLN A 118 1.61 11.81 -6.19
C GLN A 118 3.12 12.08 -6.29
N ASP A 119 3.94 11.32 -5.56
CA ASP A 119 5.40 11.43 -5.59
C ASP A 119 5.98 11.11 -6.97
N ASN A 120 5.36 10.18 -7.70
CA ASN A 120 5.81 9.74 -9.02
C ASN A 120 5.15 10.50 -10.18
N LYS A 121 4.15 11.35 -9.88
CA LYS A 121 3.30 12.03 -10.87
C LYS A 121 4.08 12.68 -12.01
N ALA A 122 5.07 13.51 -11.66
CA ALA A 122 5.85 14.24 -12.66
C ALA A 122 6.58 13.29 -13.63
N SER A 123 7.14 12.20 -13.11
CA SER A 123 7.81 11.19 -13.93
C SER A 123 6.82 10.42 -14.81
N LEU A 124 5.64 10.09 -14.28
CA LEU A 124 4.61 9.32 -15.00
C LEU A 124 3.98 10.14 -16.13
N LEU A 125 3.73 11.44 -15.92
CA LEU A 125 3.17 12.32 -16.95
C LEU A 125 4.13 12.54 -18.14
N CYS A 126 5.43 12.36 -17.95
CA CYS A 126 6.42 12.45 -19.03
C CYS A 126 6.57 11.13 -19.82
N MET A 127 5.92 10.05 -19.42
CA MET A 127 6.02 8.74 -20.08
C MET A 127 4.86 8.55 -21.05
N ASP A 128 5.17 8.38 -22.34
CA ASP A 128 4.18 8.12 -23.37
C ASP A 128 3.96 6.64 -23.67
N ASP A 129 4.97 5.82 -23.42
CA ASP A 129 4.95 4.39 -23.64
C ASP A 129 4.30 3.64 -22.47
N VAL A 130 3.44 2.67 -22.79
CA VAL A 130 2.66 1.92 -21.79
C VAL A 130 3.54 0.99 -20.97
N GLU A 131 4.56 0.38 -21.59
CA GLU A 131 5.49 -0.51 -20.89
C GLU A 131 6.31 0.26 -19.86
N ASP A 132 6.78 1.45 -20.23
CA ASP A 132 7.48 2.37 -19.33
C ASP A 132 6.62 2.82 -18.15
N LEU A 133 5.37 3.22 -18.41
CA LEU A 133 4.39 3.56 -17.37
C LEU A 133 4.19 2.39 -16.40
N MET A 134 3.91 1.21 -16.94
CA MET A 134 3.66 0.01 -16.14
C MET A 134 4.88 -0.41 -15.33
N ARG A 135 6.09 -0.26 -15.89
CA ARG A 135 7.35 -0.52 -15.17
C ARG A 135 7.57 0.48 -14.03
N ALA A 136 7.31 1.76 -14.27
CA ALA A 136 7.41 2.79 -13.24
C ALA A 136 6.37 2.60 -12.12
N LEU A 137 5.15 2.19 -12.45
CA LEU A 137 4.10 1.89 -11.47
C LEU A 137 4.38 0.59 -10.69
N ARG A 138 5.02 -0.42 -11.28
CA ARG A 138 5.43 -1.63 -10.54
C ARG A 138 6.61 -1.38 -9.59
N HIS A 139 7.47 -0.43 -9.95
CA HIS A 139 8.65 -0.07 -9.16
C HIS A 139 8.71 1.45 -8.92
N PRO A 140 7.74 1.99 -8.17
CA PRO A 140 7.63 3.41 -7.95
C PRO A 140 8.81 3.90 -7.10
N ARG A 141 9.25 5.14 -7.36
CA ARG A 141 10.24 5.78 -6.50
C ARG A 141 9.57 6.14 -5.18
N ILE A 142 10.22 5.83 -4.08
CA ILE A 142 9.67 6.05 -2.75
C ILE A 142 10.38 7.24 -2.13
N SER A 143 9.61 8.29 -1.86
CA SER A 143 10.11 9.44 -1.14
C SER A 143 10.31 9.07 0.34
N PRO A 144 11.37 9.57 1.00
CA PRO A 144 11.57 9.36 2.45
C PRO A 144 10.47 10.02 3.30
N ALA A 145 9.69 10.95 2.75
CA ALA A 145 8.61 11.65 3.44
C ALA A 145 7.26 10.90 3.44
N SER A 146 7.16 9.80 2.69
CA SER A 146 5.91 9.06 2.41
C SER A 146 5.76 7.78 3.23
#